data_AF-M0ND06-F1
#
_entry.id   AF-M0ND06-F1
#
_cell.length_a   1.000
_cell.length_b   1.000
_cell.length_c   1.000
_cell.angle_alpha   90.00
_cell.angle_beta   90.00
_cell.angle_gamma   90.00
#
_symmetry.space_group_name_H-M   'P 1'
#
loop_
_entity.id
_entity.type
_entity.pdbx_description
1 polymer ?
#
loop_
_entity_poly.entity_id
_entity_poly.type
_entity_poly.pdbx_seq_one_letter_code
_entity_poly.pdbx_strand_id
1 'polypeptide(L)'
;MLQQIASEYIRTQIYIRTVRKGREKHATAAFFKISHSASQSILARAERNYNVPFDNDQWRLELAKVDAGEKALPPLNSKSTRPTTPTSPPEE
;
A
#
# COMPACT_ATOMS: atom_id res chain seq x y z
N MET A 1 -20.70 23.04 13.44
CA MET A 1 -19.25 23.30 13.50
C MET A 1 -18.42 22.07 13.88
N LEU A 2 -18.76 21.33 14.96
CA LEU A 2 -18.02 20.11 15.37
C LEU A 2 -17.86 19.03 14.28
N GLN A 3 -18.90 18.80 13.46
CA GLN A 3 -18.83 17.84 12.35
C GLN A 3 -17.81 18.21 11.27
N GLN A 4 -17.63 19.51 11.00
CA GLN A 4 -16.67 19.99 10.01
C GLN A 4 -15.23 19.76 10.48
N ILE A 5 -14.95 20.07 11.75
CA ILE A 5 -13.65 19.84 12.38
C ILE A 5 -13.30 18.35 12.37
N ALA A 6 -14.26 17.48 12.70
CA ALA A 6 -14.05 16.02 12.64
C ALA A 6 -13.75 15.54 11.20
N SER A 7 -14.44 16.11 10.19
CA SER A 7 -14.23 15.74 8.79
C SER A 7 -12.85 16.16 8.26
N GLU A 8 -12.36 17.34 8.64
CA GLU A 8 -11.03 17.83 8.27
C GLU A 8 -9.92 17.04 8.95
N TYR A 9 -10.13 16.67 10.21
CA TYR A 9 -9.22 15.82 10.97
C TYR A 9 -9.05 14.45 10.29
N ILE A 10 -10.16 13.79 9.95
CA ILE A 10 -10.14 12.48 9.27
C ILE A 10 -9.45 12.58 7.91
N ARG A 11 -9.77 13.61 7.10
CA ARG A 11 -9.10 13.82 5.81
C ARG A 11 -7.60 13.99 5.96
N THR A 12 -7.17 14.75 6.97
CA THR A 12 -5.75 14.98 7.24
C THR A 12 -5.04 13.70 7.66
N GLN A 13 -5.68 12.85 8.49
CA GLN A 13 -5.13 11.54 8.79
C GLN A 13 -4.99 10.64 7.55
N ILE A 14 -5.99 10.63 6.67
CA ILE A 14 -5.95 9.83 5.43
C ILE A 14 -4.85 10.35 4.50
N TYR A 15 -4.70 11.67 4.40
CA TYR A 15 -3.60 12.31 3.68
C TYR A 15 -2.24 11.80 4.19
N ILE A 16 -1.98 11.92 5.50
CA ILE A 16 -0.70 11.50 6.10
C ILE A 16 -0.44 10.01 5.84
N ARG A 17 -1.44 9.14 6.02
CA ARG A 17 -1.31 7.69 5.75
C ARG A 17 -1.01 7.40 4.28
N THR A 18 -1.57 8.18 3.36
CA THR A 18 -1.35 8.04 1.92
C THR A 18 0.07 8.44 1.54
N VAL A 19 0.55 9.58 2.06
CA VAL A 19 1.92 10.03 1.87
C VAL A 19 2.91 9.04 2.48
N ARG A 20 2.61 8.48 3.66
CA ARG A 20 3.43 7.44 4.31
C ARG A 20 3.60 6.18 3.47
N LYS A 21 2.63 5.87 2.59
CA LYS A 21 2.73 4.76 1.63
C LYS A 21 3.61 5.09 0.42
N GLY A 22 4.33 6.22 0.43
CA GLY A 22 5.21 6.66 -0.65
C GLY A 22 4.50 7.45 -1.76
N ARG A 23 3.26 7.90 -1.54
CA ARG A 23 2.60 8.81 -2.50
C ARG A 23 3.18 10.21 -2.42
N GLU A 24 3.22 10.88 -3.56
CA GLU A 24 3.75 12.24 -3.69
C GLU A 24 2.94 13.23 -2.82
N LYS A 25 3.65 14.09 -2.08
CA LYS A 25 3.08 14.94 -1.02
C LYS A 25 2.09 15.96 -1.55
N HIS A 26 2.40 16.61 -2.66
CA HIS A 26 1.68 17.77 -3.18
C HIS A 26 0.40 17.38 -3.94
N ALA A 27 0.48 16.39 -4.82
CA ALA A 27 -0.65 15.80 -5.51
C ALA A 27 -1.64 15.20 -4.52
N THR A 28 -1.14 14.50 -3.49
CA THR A 28 -1.99 13.95 -2.43
C THR A 28 -2.62 15.08 -1.61
N ALA A 29 -1.88 16.15 -1.27
CA ALA A 29 -2.43 17.29 -0.55
C ALA A 29 -3.56 17.99 -1.33
N ALA A 30 -3.35 18.23 -2.64
CA ALA A 30 -4.34 18.81 -3.53
C ALA A 30 -5.61 17.94 -3.59
N PHE A 31 -5.46 16.62 -3.69
CA PHE A 31 -6.58 15.68 -3.70
C PHE A 31 -7.44 15.76 -2.42
N PHE A 32 -6.79 15.86 -1.24
CA PHE A 32 -7.50 16.02 0.04
C PHE A 32 -7.91 17.46 0.37
N LYS A 33 -7.71 18.40 -0.57
CA LYS A 33 -7.98 19.84 -0.38
C LYS A 33 -7.21 20.46 0.80
N ILE A 34 -6.01 19.96 1.05
CA ILE A 34 -5.09 20.49 2.05
C ILE A 34 -4.21 21.54 1.36
N SER A 35 -4.07 22.72 1.97
CA SER A 35 -3.25 23.77 1.40
C SER A 35 -1.79 23.33 1.34
N HIS A 36 -1.12 23.70 0.25
CA HIS A 36 0.30 23.37 0.03
C HIS A 36 1.20 23.94 1.14
N SER A 37 0.87 25.15 1.63
CA SER A 37 1.56 25.79 2.76
C SER A 37 1.37 25.04 4.09
N ALA A 38 0.22 24.39 4.32
CA ALA A 38 -0.02 23.63 5.54
C ALA A 38 0.53 22.21 5.47
N SER A 39 0.65 21.62 4.27
CA SER A 39 1.10 20.24 4.05
C SER A 39 2.39 19.92 4.80
N GLN A 40 3.40 20.78 4.71
CA GLN A 40 4.68 20.55 5.37
C GLN A 40 4.55 20.57 6.91
N SER A 41 3.81 21.53 7.47
CA SER A 41 3.58 21.60 8.92
C SER A 41 2.73 20.43 9.43
N ILE A 42 1.78 19.95 8.64
CA ILE A 42 0.93 18.80 8.98
C ILE A 42 1.77 17.54 9.08
N LEU A 43 2.62 17.29 8.07
CA LEU A 43 3.49 16.10 8.05
C LEU A 43 4.52 16.14 9.19
N ALA A 44 5.14 17.30 9.45
CA ALA A 44 6.10 17.47 10.53
C ALA A 44 5.50 17.25 11.94
N ARG A 45 4.18 17.40 12.08
CA ARG A 45 3.45 17.24 13.35
C ARG A 45 2.50 16.02 13.33
N ALA A 46 2.67 15.12 12.36
CA ALA A 46 1.76 14.01 12.12
C ALA A 46 1.60 13.10 13.34
N GLU A 47 2.70 12.75 14.00
CA GLU A 47 2.68 11.91 15.19
C GLU A 47 2.00 12.62 16.36
N ARG A 48 2.44 13.85 16.66
CA ARG A 48 1.93 14.65 17.79
C ARG A 48 0.45 15.00 17.68
N ASN A 49 -0.01 15.39 16.48
CA ASN A 49 -1.35 15.96 16.30
C ASN A 49 -2.37 14.96 15.76
N TYR A 50 -1.90 13.94 15.04
CA TYR A 50 -2.77 13.00 14.33
C TYR A 50 -2.51 11.54 14.73
N ASN A 51 -1.56 11.27 15.62
CA ASN A 51 -1.16 9.94 16.07
C ASN A 51 -0.79 9.01 14.89
N VAL A 52 -0.19 9.60 13.85
CA VAL A 52 0.33 8.84 12.69
C VAL A 52 1.85 9.04 12.64
N PRO A 53 2.66 8.01 12.93
CA PRO A 53 4.11 8.13 12.82
C PRO A 53 4.46 8.36 11.35
N PHE A 54 5.23 9.43 11.11
CA PHE A 54 5.65 9.87 9.79
C PHE A 54 7.03 10.53 9.90
N ASP A 55 8.00 9.95 9.20
CA ASP A 55 9.34 10.50 9.10
C ASP A 55 9.51 11.16 7.73
N ASN A 56 9.75 12.47 7.75
CA ASN A 56 9.83 13.29 6.56
C ASN A 56 11.13 13.11 5.77
N ASP A 57 12.18 12.59 6.41
CA ASP A 57 13.47 12.30 5.79
C ASP A 57 13.47 10.88 5.18
N GLN A 58 12.64 9.99 5.73
CA GLN A 58 12.51 8.60 5.29
C GLN A 58 11.32 8.31 4.37
N TRP A 59 10.47 9.29 4.05
CA TRP A 59 9.20 9.07 3.32
C TRP A 59 9.33 8.50 1.89
N ARG A 60 10.52 8.56 1.29
CA ARG A 60 10.86 7.99 -0.04
C ARG A 60 12.01 6.99 0.03
N LEU A 61 12.26 6.36 1.18
CA LEU A 61 13.25 5.29 1.25
C LEU A 61 12.89 4.22 0.21
N GLU A 62 13.90 3.87 -0.58
CA GLU A 62 13.78 3.14 -1.85
C GLU A 62 12.79 1.99 -1.75
N LEU A 63 11.92 1.88 -2.75
CA LEU A 63 11.14 0.66 -2.97
C LEU A 63 12.12 -0.51 -2.88
N ALA A 64 11.91 -1.41 -1.92
CA ALA A 64 12.63 -2.66 -1.88
C ALA A 64 12.62 -3.22 -3.31
N LYS A 65 13.81 -3.40 -3.90
CA LYS A 65 13.91 -4.09 -5.19
C LYS A 65 13.23 -5.43 -4.99
N VAL A 66 12.03 -5.56 -5.56
CA VAL A 66 11.41 -6.86 -5.71
C VAL A 66 12.33 -7.55 -6.70
N ASP A 67 13.15 -8.46 -6.20
CA ASP A 67 13.82 -9.43 -7.04
C ASP A 67 12.69 -10.16 -7.74
N ALA A 68 12.38 -9.73 -8.97
CA ALA A 68 11.40 -10.36 -9.81
C ALA A 68 12.03 -11.71 -10.13
N GLY A 69 11.82 -12.67 -9.23
CA GLY A 69 12.18 -14.06 -9.43
C GLY A 69 11.43 -14.53 -10.65
N GLU A 70 12.07 -14.40 -11.81
CA GLU A 70 11.60 -14.92 -13.07
C GLU A 70 11.48 -16.42 -12.88
N LYS A 71 10.29 -16.88 -12.52
CA LYS A 71 10.02 -18.31 -12.39
C LYS A 71 10.00 -18.86 -13.81
N ALA A 72 11.10 -19.49 -14.21
CA ALA A 72 11.19 -20.18 -15.48
C ALA A 72 10.02 -21.16 -15.61
N LEU A 73 9.10 -20.87 -16.53
CA LEU A 73 8.00 -21.75 -16.85
C LEU A 73 8.54 -22.93 -17.67
N PRO A 74 8.16 -24.17 -17.36
CA PRO A 74 8.49 -25.28 -18.23
C PRO A 74 7.82 -25.09 -19.60
N PRO A 75 8.48 -25.46 -20.71
CA PRO A 75 7.93 -25.31 -22.05
C PRO A 75 6.63 -26.12 -22.22
N LEU A 76 5.66 -25.55 -22.94
CA LEU A 76 4.30 -26.08 -23.14
C LEU A 76 4.22 -27.33 -24.04
N ASN A 77 5.28 -28.13 -24.13
CA ASN A 77 5.33 -29.33 -24.98
C ASN A 77 5.51 -30.62 -24.18
N SER A 78 4.90 -30.71 -23.01
CA SER A 78 4.66 -32.00 -22.34
C SER A 78 3.24 -32.44 -22.67
N LYS A 79 3.12 -33.31 -23.67
CA LYS A 79 1.88 -33.99 -24.04
C LYS A 79 1.15 -34.45 -22.78
N SER A 80 -0.10 -34.00 -22.64
CA SER A 80 -1.05 -34.42 -21.62
C SER A 80 -1.15 -35.95 -21.55
N THR A 81 -0.33 -36.60 -20.74
CA THR A 81 -0.64 -37.92 -20.18
C THR A 81 -1.57 -37.69 -19.00
N ARG A 82 -2.86 -37.83 -19.29
CA ARG A 82 -3.95 -37.94 -18.31
C ARG A 82 -3.53 -38.99 -17.25
N PRO A 83 -3.56 -38.70 -15.95
CA PRO A 83 -3.40 -39.75 -14.95
C PRO A 83 -4.63 -40.66 -15.03
N THR A 84 -4.44 -41.89 -15.48
CA THR A 84 -5.40 -42.97 -15.26
C THR A 84 -5.30 -43.38 -13.80
N THR A 85 -6.28 -43.00 -13.00
CA THR A 85 -6.53 -43.55 -11.67
C THR A 85 -6.65 -45.07 -11.77
N PRO A 86 -5.83 -45.88 -11.08
CA PRO A 86 -6.20 -47.25 -10.78
C PRO A 86 -7.18 -47.21 -9.60
N THR A 87 -8.46 -47.43 -9.89
CA THR A 87 -9.46 -47.81 -8.89
C THR A 87 -9.11 -49.21 -8.40
N SER A 88 -8.53 -49.31 -7.20
CA SER A 88 -8.54 -50.56 -6.44
C SER A 88 -9.91 -50.71 -5.77
N PRO A 89 -10.59 -51.87 -5.88
CA PRO A 89 -11.83 -52.13 -5.14
C PRO A 89 -11.54 -52.41 -3.66
N PRO A 90 -12.53 -52.22 -2.76
CA PRO A 90 -12.36 -52.54 -1.34
C PRO A 90 -12.32 -54.06 -1.12
N GLU A 91 -11.41 -54.50 -0.25
CA GLU A 91 -11.45 -55.83 0.37
C GLU A 91 -12.59 -55.90 1.40
N GLU A 92 -13.04 -57.14 1.60
CA GLU A 92 -14.26 -57.67 2.26
C GLU A 92 -14.67 -57.06 3.61
#